data_AF-H3BYX4-F1
#
_entry.id   AF-H3BYX4-F1
#
_cell.length_a   1.000
_cell.length_b   1.000
_cell.length_c   1.000
_cell.angle_alpha   90.00
_cell.angle_beta   90.00
_cell.angle_gamma   90.00
#
_symmetry.space_group_name_H-M   'P 1'
#
loop_
_entity.id
_entity.type
_entity.pdbx_description
1 polymer ?
#
loop_
_entity_poly.entity_id
_entity_poly.type
_entity_poly.pdbx_seq_one_letter_code
_entity_poly.pdbx_strand_id
1 'polypeptide(L)'
;MEVHQQNALFQYFSDTLAAVIQEAKRNGRYDMGILDLGSGDEKVKKLDCRKFLTPGYTTSGHVELHTVSVERGMSWEEATHIWADQNGPDDGFYVQKQMRNNKKTAILVKEVNTSKRLFLVYRPNTGRQHKLETYADIKKRFKKVI
;
A
#
# COMPACT_ATOMS: atom_id res chain seq x y z
N MET A 1 40.18 -18.35 -18.88
CA MET A 1 39.70 -17.20 -18.08
C MET A 1 39.95 -17.49 -16.63
N GLU A 2 40.62 -16.58 -15.94
CA GLU A 2 40.77 -16.68 -14.48
C GLU A 2 39.45 -16.32 -13.78
N VAL A 3 39.25 -16.86 -12.58
CA VAL A 3 38.02 -16.67 -11.77
C VAL A 3 37.70 -15.19 -11.56
N HIS A 4 38.70 -14.34 -11.40
CA HIS A 4 38.52 -12.90 -11.20
C HIS A 4 37.88 -12.22 -12.43
N GLN A 5 38.18 -12.67 -13.64
CA GLN A 5 37.63 -12.13 -14.89
C GLN A 5 36.17 -12.55 -15.08
N GLN A 6 35.86 -13.81 -14.74
CA GLN A 6 34.48 -14.31 -14.77
C GLN A 6 33.59 -13.55 -13.78
N ASN A 7 34.09 -13.32 -12.56
CA ASN A 7 33.38 -12.55 -11.55
C ASN A 7 33.20 -11.08 -11.97
N ALA A 8 34.22 -10.46 -12.57
CA ALA A 8 34.12 -9.09 -13.07
C ALA A 8 33.09 -8.94 -14.19
N LEU A 9 33.04 -9.90 -15.13
CA LEU A 9 32.02 -9.95 -16.18
C LEU A 9 30.62 -10.12 -15.59
N PHE A 10 30.43 -11.05 -14.65
CA PHE A 10 29.15 -11.27 -13.99
C PHE A 10 28.68 -10.03 -13.22
N GLN A 11 29.59 -9.37 -12.51
CA GLN A 11 29.30 -8.14 -11.79
C GLN A 11 28.87 -7.03 -12.75
N TYR A 12 29.60 -6.83 -13.86
CA TYR A 12 29.25 -5.84 -14.88
C TYR A 12 27.86 -6.07 -15.46
N PHE A 13 27.50 -7.32 -15.77
CA PHE A 13 26.16 -7.65 -16.26
C PHE A 13 25.07 -7.38 -15.21
N SER A 14 25.34 -7.77 -13.95
CA SER A 14 24.40 -7.56 -12.84
C SER A 14 24.15 -6.09 -12.56
N ASP A 15 25.21 -5.27 -12.56
CA ASP A 15 25.12 -3.83 -12.35
C ASP A 15 24.41 -3.13 -13.50
N THR A 16 24.68 -3.54 -14.74
CA THR A 16 23.99 -3.03 -15.92
C THR A 16 22.50 -3.37 -15.88
N LEU A 17 22.15 -4.61 -15.53
CA LEU A 17 20.75 -5.02 -15.37
C LEU A 17 20.05 -4.21 -14.28
N ALA A 18 20.71 -3.99 -13.14
CA ALA A 18 20.17 -3.17 -12.05
C ALA A 18 19.91 -1.73 -12.51
N ALA A 19 20.83 -1.12 -13.27
CA ALA A 19 20.67 0.22 -13.82
C ALA A 19 19.48 0.31 -14.79
N VAL A 20 19.34 -0.65 -15.71
CA VAL A 20 18.22 -0.71 -16.67
C VAL A 20 16.88 -0.87 -15.92
N ILE A 21 16.82 -1.73 -14.90
CA ILE A 21 15.62 -1.90 -14.07
C ILE A 21 15.28 -0.59 -13.34
N GLN A 22 16.26 0.08 -12.75
CA GLN A 22 16.05 1.34 -12.05
C GLN A 22 15.52 2.43 -13.00
N GLU A 23 16.08 2.52 -14.21
CA GLU A 23 15.61 3.46 -15.22
C GLU A 23 14.17 3.16 -15.67
N ALA A 24 13.86 1.89 -15.95
CA ALA A 24 12.51 1.47 -16.30
C ALA A 24 11.51 1.79 -15.18
N LYS A 25 11.89 1.58 -13.90
CA LYS A 25 11.06 1.92 -12.73
C LYS A 25 10.84 3.43 -12.62
N ARG A 26 11.90 4.23 -12.77
CA ARG A 26 11.82 5.69 -12.73
C ARG A 26 10.90 6.24 -13.82
N ASN A 27 10.94 5.64 -15.00
CA ASN A 27 10.16 6.07 -16.16
C ASN A 27 8.78 5.40 -16.24
N GLY A 28 8.39 4.59 -15.25
CA GLY A 28 7.10 3.89 -15.19
C GLY A 28 6.90 2.81 -16.27
N ARG A 29 7.98 2.37 -16.93
CA ARG A 29 7.96 1.33 -17.99
C ARG A 29 8.40 -0.04 -17.47
N TYR A 30 8.66 -0.17 -16.18
CA TYR A 30 9.04 -1.44 -15.59
C TYR A 30 7.80 -2.32 -15.43
N ASP A 31 7.74 -3.37 -16.24
CA ASP A 31 6.70 -4.38 -16.20
C ASP A 31 7.21 -5.59 -15.38
N MET A 32 6.51 -5.93 -14.30
CA MET A 32 6.80 -7.12 -13.49
C MET A 32 6.09 -8.38 -14.01
N GLY A 33 5.42 -8.29 -15.15
CA GLY A 33 4.56 -9.33 -15.68
C GLY A 33 3.18 -9.26 -15.05
N ILE A 34 2.67 -10.40 -14.60
CA ILE A 34 1.33 -10.50 -14.02
C ILE A 34 1.36 -9.95 -12.59
N LEU A 35 0.47 -9.01 -12.30
CA LEU A 35 0.31 -8.39 -10.99
C LEU A 35 -1.11 -8.66 -10.44
N ASP A 36 -1.20 -9.33 -9.29
CA ASP A 36 -2.46 -9.53 -8.59
C ASP A 36 -2.88 -8.24 -7.86
N LEU A 37 -3.88 -7.57 -8.39
CA LEU A 37 -4.47 -6.38 -7.78
C LEU A 37 -5.57 -6.77 -6.79
N GLY A 38 -5.58 -6.18 -5.59
CA GLY A 38 -6.65 -6.46 -4.61
C GLY A 38 -6.43 -7.73 -3.81
N SER A 39 -5.22 -8.29 -3.80
CA SER A 39 -4.85 -9.48 -3.01
C SER A 39 -4.75 -9.20 -1.49
N GLY A 40 -4.90 -7.95 -1.06
CA GLY A 40 -4.96 -7.53 0.34
C GLY A 40 -6.10 -6.55 0.61
N ASP A 41 -5.92 -5.63 1.57
CA ASP A 41 -6.91 -4.57 1.90
C ASP A 41 -6.93 -3.42 0.84
N GLU A 42 -6.49 -3.70 -0.38
CA GLU A 42 -6.46 -2.76 -1.50
C GLU A 42 -7.83 -2.63 -2.16
N LYS A 43 -8.28 -1.40 -2.35
CA LYS A 43 -9.48 -1.09 -3.13
C LYS A 43 -9.08 -0.84 -4.56
N VAL A 44 -9.52 -1.72 -5.45
CA VAL A 44 -9.27 -1.62 -6.88
C VAL A 44 -10.52 -1.06 -7.55
N LYS A 45 -10.38 0.06 -8.25
CA LYS A 45 -11.46 0.66 -9.04
C LYS A 45 -11.03 0.75 -10.50
N LYS A 46 -11.83 0.18 -11.39
CA LYS A 46 -11.67 0.40 -12.83
C LYS A 46 -12.03 1.84 -13.18
N LEU A 47 -11.10 2.56 -13.80
CA LEU A 47 -11.26 3.95 -14.22
C LEU A 47 -11.66 4.06 -15.69
N ASP A 48 -11.01 3.28 -16.57
CA ASP A 48 -11.25 3.32 -18.02
C ASP A 48 -11.08 1.92 -18.64
N CYS A 49 -11.70 1.73 -19.81
CA CYS A 49 -11.58 0.53 -20.63
C CYS A 49 -11.50 0.93 -22.11
N ARG A 50 -10.43 0.54 -22.79
CA ARG A 50 -10.30 0.72 -24.24
C ARG A 50 -10.20 -0.62 -24.92
N LYS A 51 -11.10 -0.88 -25.86
CA LYS A 51 -11.16 -2.11 -26.63
C LYS A 51 -10.56 -1.89 -28.03
N PHE A 52 -9.60 -2.72 -28.37
CA PHE A 52 -8.93 -2.74 -29.68
C PHE A 52 -9.31 -4.03 -30.38
N LEU A 53 -9.98 -3.91 -31.53
CA LEU A 53 -10.27 -5.06 -32.37
C LEU A 53 -8.98 -5.47 -33.10
N THR A 54 -8.73 -6.78 -33.24
CA THR A 54 -7.60 -7.29 -34.03
C THR A 54 -8.11 -7.78 -35.38
N PRO A 55 -7.93 -7.02 -36.48
CA PRO A 55 -8.38 -7.44 -37.79
C PRO A 55 -7.57 -8.64 -38.28
N GLY A 56 -8.23 -9.65 -38.88
CA GLY A 56 -7.57 -10.73 -39.62
C GLY A 56 -7.62 -12.13 -39.03
N TYR A 57 -8.25 -12.35 -37.87
CA TYR A 57 -8.53 -13.69 -37.35
C TYR A 57 -9.98 -14.11 -37.63
N THR A 58 -10.18 -15.38 -38.00
CA THR A 58 -11.49 -15.98 -38.32
C THR A 58 -12.50 -15.92 -37.17
N THR A 59 -12.01 -15.79 -35.95
CA THR A 59 -12.73 -15.32 -34.77
C THR A 59 -12.21 -13.93 -34.43
N SER A 60 -13.09 -12.93 -34.45
CA SER A 60 -12.74 -11.53 -34.14
C SER A 60 -12.29 -11.39 -32.69
N GLY A 61 -10.99 -11.60 -32.44
CA GLY A 61 -10.36 -11.33 -31.16
C GLY A 61 -10.33 -9.84 -30.84
N HIS A 62 -10.21 -9.51 -29.56
CA HIS A 62 -10.02 -8.13 -29.12
C HIS A 62 -9.07 -8.07 -27.93
N VAL A 63 -8.35 -6.96 -27.82
CA VAL A 63 -7.50 -6.61 -26.68
C VAL A 63 -8.17 -5.50 -25.90
N GLU A 64 -8.17 -5.57 -24.57
CA GLU A 64 -8.68 -4.50 -23.72
C GLU A 64 -7.55 -3.91 -22.86
N LEU A 65 -7.40 -2.59 -22.90
CA LEU A 65 -6.57 -1.84 -21.98
C LEU A 65 -7.45 -1.30 -20.85
N HIS A 66 -7.26 -1.81 -19.64
CA HIS A 66 -7.95 -1.35 -18.45
C HIS A 66 -7.04 -0.38 -17.68
N THR A 67 -7.54 0.83 -17.40
CA THR A 67 -6.90 1.73 -16.44
C THR A 67 -7.58 1.54 -15.09
N VAL A 68 -6.80 1.27 -14.05
CA VAL A 68 -7.31 0.98 -12.71
C VAL A 68 -6.65 1.89 -11.67
N SER A 69 -7.42 2.33 -10.69
CA SER A 69 -6.91 2.95 -9.45
C SER A 69 -6.80 1.87 -8.39
N VAL A 70 -5.73 1.92 -7.60
CA VAL A 70 -5.51 1.02 -6.48
C VAL A 70 -5.17 1.86 -5.26
N GLU A 71 -6.01 1.77 -4.23
CA GLU A 71 -5.83 2.53 -3.00
C GLU A 71 -5.76 1.60 -1.79
N ARG A 72 -4.75 1.78 -0.94
CA ARG A 72 -4.63 1.09 0.36
C ARG A 72 -5.23 1.88 1.52
N GLY A 73 -5.56 3.14 1.28
CA GLY A 73 -5.97 4.09 2.30
C GLY A 73 -7.33 3.79 2.92
N MET A 74 -7.65 4.57 3.94
CA MET A 74 -8.97 4.60 4.56
C MET A 74 -9.62 5.94 4.28
N SER A 75 -10.88 5.91 3.81
CA SER A 75 -11.64 7.14 3.59
C SER A 75 -12.18 7.68 4.93
N TRP A 76 -12.61 8.94 4.94
CA TRP A 76 -13.21 9.54 6.13
C TRP A 76 -14.50 8.82 6.53
N GLU A 77 -15.31 8.45 5.54
CA GLU A 77 -16.60 7.77 5.72
C GLU A 77 -16.40 6.41 6.43
N GLU A 78 -15.44 5.62 5.96
CA GLU A 78 -15.10 4.34 6.60
C GLU A 78 -14.58 4.52 8.03
N ALA A 79 -13.73 5.53 8.24
CA ALA A 79 -13.21 5.84 9.57
C ALA A 79 -14.36 6.23 10.52
N THR A 80 -15.33 7.01 10.05
CA THR A 80 -16.50 7.40 10.86
C THR A 80 -17.42 6.23 11.17
N HIS A 81 -17.59 5.27 10.25
CA HIS A 81 -18.34 4.04 10.53
C HIS A 81 -17.67 3.20 11.62
N ILE A 82 -16.35 2.97 11.51
CA ILE A 82 -15.60 2.23 12.52
C ILE A 82 -15.62 2.94 13.88
N TRP A 83 -15.57 4.28 13.85
CA TRP A 83 -15.67 5.13 15.04
C TRP A 83 -17.07 5.14 15.66
N ALA A 84 -18.14 4.99 14.89
CA ALA A 84 -19.49 4.84 15.43
C ALA A 84 -19.66 3.51 16.18
N ASP A 85 -18.99 2.45 15.73
CA ASP A 85 -19.02 1.12 16.36
C ASP A 85 -17.97 0.96 17.49
N GLN A 86 -17.75 2.02 18.27
CA GLN A 86 -16.78 2.01 19.36
C GLN A 86 -17.31 1.35 20.63
N ASN A 87 -16.47 0.51 21.22
CA ASN A 87 -16.82 -0.28 22.40
C ASN A 87 -15.88 -0.01 23.57
N GLY A 88 -14.64 0.41 23.31
CA GLY A 88 -13.62 0.68 24.32
C GLY A 88 -13.48 2.17 24.66
N PRO A 89 -13.18 2.53 25.93
CA PRO A 89 -12.97 3.93 26.32
C PRO A 89 -11.74 4.56 25.66
N ASP A 90 -10.80 3.73 25.21
CA ASP A 90 -9.57 4.14 24.54
C ASP A 90 -9.66 4.06 23.02
N ASP A 91 -10.79 3.60 22.46
CA ASP A 91 -11.06 3.68 21.03
C ASP A 91 -11.22 5.15 20.63
N GLY A 92 -10.73 5.54 19.46
CA GLY A 92 -10.81 6.95 19.08
C GLY A 92 -9.87 7.38 17.98
N PHE A 93 -9.98 8.67 17.67
CA PHE A 93 -9.03 9.35 16.82
C PHE A 93 -7.86 9.86 17.67
N TYR A 94 -6.66 9.68 17.13
CA TYR A 94 -5.41 10.06 17.78
C TYR A 94 -4.56 10.88 16.82
N VAL A 95 -3.92 11.92 17.33
CA VAL A 95 -3.01 12.78 16.55
C VAL A 95 -1.60 12.65 17.08
N GLN A 96 -0.63 12.59 16.17
CA GLN A 96 0.78 12.47 16.53
C GLN A 96 1.25 13.64 17.40
N LYS A 97 1.96 13.34 18.49
CA LYS A 97 2.47 14.35 19.44
C LYS A 97 3.55 15.22 18.81
N GLN A 98 4.49 14.60 18.10
CA GLN A 98 5.60 15.28 17.43
C GLN A 98 5.30 15.45 15.94
N MET A 99 5.55 16.64 15.40
CA MET A 99 5.47 16.89 13.96
C MET A 99 6.62 16.20 13.24
N ARG A 100 6.35 15.66 12.04
CA ARG A 100 7.37 15.22 11.09
C ARG A 100 7.11 15.92 9.76
N ASN A 101 8.15 16.49 9.14
CA ASN A 101 8.04 17.23 7.88
C ASN A 101 6.95 18.30 7.90
N ASN A 102 6.85 19.03 9.02
CA ASN A 102 5.84 20.06 9.27
C ASN A 102 4.37 19.58 9.17
N LYS A 103 4.13 18.27 9.28
CA LYS A 103 2.79 17.66 9.25
C LYS A 103 2.55 16.83 10.52
N LYS A 104 1.30 16.82 10.98
CA LYS A 104 0.81 15.89 12.00
C LYS A 104 -0.05 14.82 11.34
N THR A 105 0.18 13.57 11.70
CA THR A 105 -0.59 12.43 11.20
C THR A 105 -1.68 12.08 12.20
N ALA A 106 -2.91 11.90 11.71
CA ALA A 106 -4.02 11.33 12.47
C ALA A 106 -4.13 9.83 12.20
N ILE A 107 -4.58 9.08 13.19
CA ILE A 107 -4.88 7.65 13.12
C ILE A 107 -6.21 7.38 13.84
N LEU A 108 -6.90 6.32 13.42
CA LEU A 108 -8.03 5.75 14.16
C LEU A 108 -7.56 4.47 14.86
N VAL A 109 -7.98 4.28 16.10
CA VAL A 109 -7.55 3.19 16.97
C VAL A 109 -8.79 2.48 17.50
N LYS A 110 -8.78 1.14 17.45
CA LYS A 110 -9.84 0.28 17.99
C LYS A 110 -9.26 -0.88 18.78
N GLU A 111 -9.74 -1.11 20.01
CA GLU A 111 -9.35 -2.23 20.84
C GLU A 111 -9.89 -3.54 20.26
N VAL A 112 -9.02 -4.54 20.12
CA VAL A 112 -9.40 -5.86 19.59
C VAL A 112 -9.09 -6.99 20.56
N ASN A 113 -8.27 -6.73 21.58
CA ASN A 113 -7.99 -7.69 22.64
C ASN A 113 -7.90 -6.97 23.98
N THR A 114 -8.98 -7.08 24.76
CA THR A 114 -9.11 -6.48 26.10
C THR A 114 -8.15 -7.09 27.11
N SER A 115 -7.90 -8.41 27.05
CA SER A 115 -7.01 -9.11 27.99
C SER A 115 -5.55 -8.63 27.91
N LYS A 116 -5.06 -8.34 26.70
CA LYS A 116 -3.68 -7.91 26.45
C LYS A 116 -3.56 -6.43 26.10
N ARG A 117 -4.68 -5.67 26.14
CA ARG A 117 -4.75 -4.25 25.76
C ARG A 117 -4.09 -3.99 24.40
N LEU A 118 -4.47 -4.80 23.40
CA LEU A 118 -3.98 -4.68 22.03
C LEU A 118 -5.00 -4.00 21.14
N PHE A 119 -4.49 -3.12 20.29
CA PHE A 119 -5.27 -2.21 19.48
C PHE A 119 -4.90 -2.38 18.01
N LEU A 120 -5.91 -2.32 17.17
CA LEU A 120 -5.79 -2.22 15.73
C LEU A 120 -5.69 -0.74 15.35
N VAL A 121 -4.75 -0.41 14.46
CA VAL A 121 -4.50 0.95 14.01
C VAL A 121 -4.89 1.09 12.55
N TYR A 122 -5.62 2.15 12.23
CA TYR A 122 -5.99 2.53 10.88
C TYR A 122 -5.38 3.88 10.53
N ARG A 123 -4.82 3.98 9.32
CA ARG A 123 -4.17 5.20 8.81
C ARG A 123 -4.86 5.64 7.52
N PRO A 124 -5.00 6.96 7.29
CA PRO A 124 -5.59 7.46 6.05
C PRO A 124 -4.87 6.96 4.79
N ASN A 125 -3.55 6.82 4.82
CA ASN A 125 -2.74 6.49 3.64
C ASN A 125 -2.50 4.98 3.41
N THR A 126 -2.54 4.16 4.48
CA THR A 126 -2.26 2.72 4.38
C THR A 126 -3.41 1.84 4.86
N GLY A 127 -4.52 2.44 5.30
CA GLY A 127 -5.67 1.71 5.80
C GLY A 127 -5.34 0.97 7.10
N ARG A 128 -5.91 -0.22 7.24
CA ARG A 128 -5.75 -1.09 8.40
C ARG A 128 -4.32 -1.63 8.50
N GLN A 129 -3.71 -1.51 9.67
CA GLN A 129 -2.39 -2.10 9.93
C GLN A 129 -2.55 -3.52 10.50
N HIS A 130 -1.90 -4.51 9.89
CA HIS A 130 -1.92 -5.90 10.41
C HIS A 130 -1.25 -6.04 11.78
N LYS A 131 -0.24 -5.21 12.06
CA LYS A 131 0.44 -5.21 13.36
C LYS A 131 -0.46 -4.57 14.40
N LEU A 132 -0.79 -5.34 15.44
CA LEU A 132 -1.43 -4.82 16.64
C LEU A 132 -0.42 -4.02 17.47
N GLU A 133 -0.88 -2.92 18.04
CA GLU A 133 -0.08 -2.06 18.92
C GLU A 133 -0.59 -2.13 20.36
N THR A 134 0.33 -1.98 21.32
CA THR A 134 -0.05 -1.84 22.72
C THR A 134 -0.56 -0.43 22.98
N TYR A 135 -1.46 -0.29 23.96
CA TYR A 135 -1.92 1.03 24.39
C TYR A 135 -0.78 1.99 24.80
N ALA A 136 0.26 1.44 25.46
CA ALA A 136 1.41 2.22 25.91
C ALA A 136 2.20 2.83 24.74
N ASP A 137 2.41 2.05 23.67
CA ASP A 137 3.13 2.51 22.47
C ASP A 137 2.35 3.59 21.71
N ILE A 138 1.02 3.44 21.63
CA ILE A 138 0.13 4.44 21.04
C ILE A 138 0.22 5.73 21.84
N LYS A 139 0.04 5.67 23.17
CA LYS A 139 0.08 6.84 24.05
C LYS A 139 1.44 7.52 24.09
N LYS A 140 2.54 6.80 23.86
CA LYS A 140 3.87 7.40 23.74
C LYS A 140 3.97 8.33 22.53
N ARG A 141 3.36 7.96 21.40
CA ARG A 141 3.54 8.66 20.09
C ARG A 141 2.37 9.57 19.73
N PHE A 142 1.17 9.28 20.22
CA PHE A 142 -0.06 9.96 19.84
C PHE A 142 -0.84 10.44 21.08
N LYS A 143 -1.68 11.45 20.86
CA LYS A 143 -2.63 11.99 21.84
C LYS A 143 -4.05 11.75 21.30
N LYS A 144 -4.93 11.17 22.13
CA LYS A 144 -6.36 11.02 21.81
C LYS A 144 -6.99 12.41 21.64
N VAL A 145 -7.83 12.58 20.62
CA VAL A 145 -8.52 13.84 20.34
C VAL A 145 -10.04 13.70 20.33
N ILE A 146 -10.55 12.54 19.91
CA ILE A 146 -11.97 12.19 19.88
C ILE A 146 -12.07 10.75 20.36
#